data_AF-A0A937MDZ3-F1
#
_entry.id   AF-A0A937MDZ3-F1
#
_cell.length_a   1.000
_cell.length_b   1.000
_cell.length_c   1.000
_cell.angle_alpha   90.00
_cell.angle_beta   90.00
_cell.angle_gamma   90.00
#
_symmetry.space_group_name_H-M   'P 1'
#
loop_
_entity.id
_entity.type
_entity.pdbx_description
1 polymer ?
#
loop_
_entity_poly.entity_id
_entity_poly.type
_entity_poly.pdbx_seq_one_letter_code
_entity_poly.pdbx_strand_id
1 'polypeptide(L)'
;DLDCDGGLDPLTLELIDADTFVVLNKGDLVTTCLPRDIEKRPAFAVSAKTGAGLDALLGALQSAAAERMAGEGAGLTRQRHRVALTACRQALARAAVAGEPELLGEDLRLASRELGRITGRVDVEDLLDVIFSEFCIGK
;
A
#
# COMPACT_ATOMS: atom_id res chain seq x y z
N ASP A 1 -21.27 30.24 10.42
CA ASP A 1 -22.09 30.48 9.22
C ASP A 1 -21.21 30.43 7.98
N LEU A 2 -21.19 29.26 7.34
CA LEU A 2 -20.57 29.02 6.04
C LEU A 2 -21.60 29.39 4.96
N ASP A 3 -21.93 30.67 4.86
CA ASP A 3 -22.77 31.19 3.78
C ASP A 3 -21.85 31.69 2.65
N CYS A 4 -21.38 30.75 1.84
CA CYS A 4 -20.83 30.96 0.51
C CYS A 4 -21.35 29.77 -0.33
N ASP A 5 -22.09 30.04 -1.40
CA ASP A 5 -22.81 29.09 -2.29
C ASP A 5 -21.90 28.05 -3.02
N GLY A 6 -21.08 27.30 -2.30
CA GLY A 6 -20.09 26.37 -2.83
C GLY A 6 -19.67 25.32 -1.82
N GLY A 7 -20.64 24.69 -1.16
CA GLY A 7 -20.39 23.48 -0.38
C GLY A 7 -19.69 22.42 -1.24
N LEU A 8 -18.90 21.55 -0.62
CA LEU A 8 -18.33 20.39 -1.31
C LEU A 8 -19.47 19.61 -1.97
N ASP A 9 -19.28 19.21 -3.22
CA ASP A 9 -20.32 18.48 -3.93
C ASP A 9 -20.59 17.13 -3.23
N PRO A 10 -21.84 16.62 -3.28
CA PRO A 10 -22.21 15.40 -2.57
C PRO A 10 -21.34 14.19 -2.92
N LEU A 11 -20.86 14.08 -4.17
CA LEU A 11 -20.00 12.97 -4.60
C LEU A 11 -18.62 13.04 -3.93
N THR A 12 -18.06 14.24 -3.78
CA THR A 12 -16.81 14.44 -3.05
C THR A 12 -16.95 14.07 -1.58
N LEU A 13 -18.08 14.36 -0.95
CA LEU A 13 -18.35 13.97 0.44
C LEU A 13 -18.47 12.45 0.59
N GLU A 14 -19.08 11.76 -0.38
CA GLU A 14 -19.20 10.30 -0.41
C GLU A 14 -17.86 9.57 -0.53
N LEU A 15 -16.83 10.23 -1.07
CA LEU A 15 -15.47 9.66 -1.19
C LEU A 15 -14.67 9.76 0.12
N ILE A 16 -15.15 10.49 1.12
CA ILE A 16 -14.42 10.69 2.38
C ILE A 16 -14.60 9.47 3.29
N ASP A 17 -13.49 8.80 3.58
CA ASP A 17 -13.43 7.66 4.49
C ASP A 17 -12.44 7.88 5.66
N ALA A 18 -12.20 6.83 6.44
CA ALA A 18 -11.30 6.85 7.60
C ALA A 18 -9.82 7.10 7.23
N ASP A 19 -9.44 6.88 5.96
CA ASP A 19 -8.07 6.99 5.46
C ASP A 19 -7.85 8.28 4.65
N THR A 20 -8.91 9.07 4.46
CA THR A 20 -8.89 10.28 3.65
C THR A 20 -8.21 11.45 4.37
N PHE A 21 -7.32 12.13 3.65
CA PHE A 21 -6.76 13.44 4.03
C PHE A 21 -7.46 14.53 3.24
N VAL A 22 -8.15 15.43 3.95
CA VAL A 22 -8.85 16.55 3.31
C VAL A 22 -7.87 17.71 3.14
N VAL A 23 -7.66 18.15 1.90
CA VAL A 23 -6.71 19.23 1.58
C VAL A 23 -7.43 20.36 0.87
N LEU A 24 -7.44 21.53 1.50
CA LEU A 24 -8.01 22.77 0.98
C LEU A 24 -6.89 23.60 0.34
N ASN A 25 -6.74 23.46 -0.97
CA ASN A 25 -5.73 24.20 -1.72
C ASN A 25 -6.14 25.66 -1.98
N LYS A 26 -5.17 26.51 -2.34
CA LYS A 26 -5.29 27.96 -2.58
C LYS A 26 -5.62 28.77 -1.33
N GLY A 27 -5.15 28.35 -0.16
CA GLY A 27 -5.30 29.09 1.09
C GLY A 27 -4.71 30.51 1.06
N ASP A 28 -3.81 30.81 0.11
CA ASP A 28 -3.29 32.17 -0.12
C ASP A 28 -4.32 33.17 -0.65
N LEU A 29 -5.42 32.68 -1.23
CA LEU A 29 -6.49 33.52 -1.79
C LEU A 29 -7.64 33.73 -0.81
N VAL A 30 -7.62 33.07 0.34
CA VAL A 30 -8.72 33.06 1.30
C VAL A 30 -8.43 34.07 2.42
N THR A 31 -9.35 35.02 2.61
CA THR A 31 -9.30 36.04 3.67
C THR A 31 -10.17 35.70 4.88
N THR A 32 -10.98 34.65 4.78
CA THR A 32 -11.85 34.14 5.85
C THR A 32 -11.24 32.91 6.55
N CYS A 33 -11.74 32.58 7.74
CA CYS A 33 -11.32 31.34 8.41
C CYS A 33 -11.79 30.12 7.62
N LEU A 34 -10.84 29.27 7.22
CA LEU A 34 -11.12 27.97 6.63
C LEU A 34 -11.61 26.97 7.70
N PRO A 35 -12.50 26.02 7.33
CA PRO A 35 -12.92 24.97 8.24
C PRO A 35 -11.73 24.13 8.67
N ARG A 36 -11.69 23.76 9.95
CA ARG A 36 -10.62 22.92 10.52
C ARG A 36 -10.89 21.44 10.30
N ASP A 37 -12.14 21.08 10.07
CA ASP A 37 -12.62 19.73 9.83
C ASP A 37 -13.71 19.71 8.77
N ILE A 38 -13.76 18.60 8.03
CA ILE A 38 -14.80 18.28 7.05
C ILE A 38 -15.13 16.80 7.23
N GLU A 39 -16.40 16.46 7.41
CA GLU A 39 -16.84 15.07 7.67
C GLU A 39 -16.04 14.35 8.78
N LYS A 40 -15.79 15.07 9.88
CA LYS A 40 -14.99 14.60 11.04
C LYS A 40 -13.53 14.25 10.70
N ARG A 41 -13.04 14.67 9.54
CA ARG A 41 -11.64 14.56 9.12
C ARG A 41 -10.94 15.90 9.28
N PRO A 42 -9.68 15.93 9.75
CA PRO A 42 -8.90 17.16 9.79
C PRO A 42 -8.69 17.71 8.36
N ALA A 43 -8.96 18.99 8.18
CA ALA A 43 -8.78 19.68 6.91
C ALA A 43 -7.49 20.51 6.93
N PHE A 44 -6.63 20.28 5.94
CA PHE A 44 -5.34 20.95 5.79
C PHE A 44 -5.47 22.09 4.79
N ALA A 45 -5.42 23.33 5.28
CA ALA A 45 -5.33 24.51 4.42
C ALA A 45 -3.89 24.65 3.87
N VAL A 46 -3.76 24.61 2.55
CA VAL A 46 -2.46 24.73 1.88
C VAL A 46 -2.52 25.72 0.72
N SER A 47 -1.36 26.29 0.39
CA SER A 47 -1.15 26.92 -0.92
C SER A 47 -0.07 26.15 -1.65
N ALA A 48 -0.47 25.38 -2.67
CA ALA A 48 0.50 24.71 -3.54
C ALA A 48 1.38 25.71 -4.32
N LYS A 49 0.95 26.98 -4.43
CA LYS A 49 1.70 28.04 -5.11
C LYS A 49 2.81 28.63 -4.26
N THR A 50 2.53 28.89 -2.98
CA THR A 50 3.51 29.52 -2.06
C THR A 50 4.22 28.52 -1.17
N GLY A 51 3.72 27.28 -1.08
CA GLY A 51 4.20 26.25 -0.16
C GLY A 51 3.63 26.37 1.25
N ALA A 52 2.83 27.40 1.55
CA ALA A 52 2.24 27.59 2.87
C ALA A 52 1.35 26.38 3.26
N GLY A 53 1.51 25.89 4.50
CA GLY A 53 0.73 24.78 5.04
C GLY A 53 1.18 23.38 4.60
N LEU A 54 2.10 23.27 3.63
CA LEU A 54 2.56 21.97 3.12
C LEU A 54 3.35 21.16 4.17
N ASP A 55 4.16 21.83 5.01
CA ASP A 55 4.92 21.17 6.07
C ASP A 55 4.01 20.46 7.09
N ALA A 56 2.88 21.10 7.43
CA ALA A 56 1.90 20.51 8.34
C ALA A 56 1.21 19.29 7.73
N LEU A 57 0.87 19.35 6.44
CA LEU A 57 0.32 18.21 5.69
C LEU A 57 1.32 17.05 5.61
N LEU A 58 2.58 17.35 5.27
CA LEU A 58 3.65 16.35 5.18
C LEU A 58 3.90 15.69 6.54
N GLY A 59 3.93 16.45 7.63
CA GLY A 59 4.06 15.91 8.98
C GLY A 59 2.93 14.93 9.32
N ALA A 60 1.68 15.28 9.00
CA ALA A 60 0.55 14.40 9.24
C ALA A 60 0.59 13.11 8.40
N LEU A 61 1.00 13.20 7.13
CA LEU A 61 1.21 12.03 6.27
C LEU A 61 2.34 11.14 6.79
N GLN A 62 3.45 11.73 7.25
CA GLN A 62 4.58 10.99 7.83
C GLN A 62 4.17 10.24 9.09
N SER A 63 3.43 10.89 10.00
CA SER A 63 2.91 10.23 11.21
C SER A 63 1.97 9.07 10.86
N ALA A 64 1.02 9.28 9.95
CA ALA A 64 0.11 8.22 9.53
C ALA A 64 0.83 7.05 8.84
N ALA A 65 1.87 7.34 8.04
CA ALA A 65 2.71 6.32 7.44
C ALA A 65 3.51 5.55 8.51
N ALA A 66 4.10 6.26 9.47
CA ALA A 66 4.86 5.67 10.57
C ALA A 66 3.98 4.74 11.44
N GLU A 67 2.77 5.18 11.79
CA GLU A 67 1.79 4.37 12.54
C GLU A 67 1.40 3.09 11.79
N ARG A 68 1.16 3.20 10.48
CA ARG A 68 0.86 2.02 9.63
C ARG A 68 2.06 1.08 9.48
N MET A 69 3.27 1.62 9.54
CA MET A 69 4.52 0.86 9.45
C MET A 69 4.99 0.31 10.80
N ALA A 70 4.42 0.77 11.92
CA ALA A 70 4.80 0.36 13.28
C ALA A 70 4.25 -1.03 13.69
N GLY A 71 3.56 -1.75 12.80
CA GLY A 71 3.16 -3.13 13.03
C GLY A 71 4.37 -4.05 13.20
N GLU A 72 4.46 -4.74 14.33
CA GLU A 72 5.55 -5.65 14.67
C GLU A 72 5.72 -6.76 13.63
N GLY A 73 6.92 -6.79 13.05
CA GLY A 73 7.36 -7.79 12.10
C GLY A 73 8.18 -7.10 11.03
N ALA A 74 9.41 -7.55 10.80
CA ALA A 74 10.23 -7.09 9.68
C ALA A 74 9.35 -7.12 8.43
N GLY A 75 8.86 -5.95 8.03
CA GLY A 75 7.73 -5.87 7.12
C GLY A 75 8.08 -6.70 5.90
N LEU A 76 7.15 -7.56 5.49
CA LEU A 76 7.24 -8.28 4.24
C LEU A 76 7.04 -7.27 3.07
N THR A 77 7.87 -6.22 3.06
CA THR A 77 7.81 -5.02 2.21
C THR A 77 8.24 -5.32 0.80
N ARG A 78 8.99 -6.41 0.60
CA ARG A 78 9.34 -6.88 -0.73
C ARG A 78 8.18 -7.69 -1.29
N GLN A 79 7.54 -7.15 -2.32
CA GLN A 79 6.54 -7.83 -3.15
C GLN A 79 6.93 -9.29 -3.45
N ARG A 80 8.22 -9.55 -3.72
CA ARG A 80 8.76 -10.90 -3.96
C ARG A 80 8.51 -11.89 -2.81
N HIS A 81 8.75 -11.50 -1.55
CA HIS A 81 8.53 -12.39 -0.40
C HIS A 81 7.04 -12.64 -0.17
N ARG A 82 6.20 -11.62 -0.44
CA ARG A 82 4.74 -11.75 -0.35
C ARG A 82 4.19 -12.72 -1.37
N VAL A 83 4.67 -12.63 -2.61
CA VAL A 83 4.29 -13.55 -3.68
C VAL A 83 4.68 -15.00 -3.31
N ALA A 84 5.93 -15.21 -2.88
CA ALA A 84 6.41 -16.53 -2.49
C ALA A 84 5.63 -17.13 -1.29
N LEU A 85 5.36 -16.35 -0.23
CA LEU A 85 4.56 -16.82 0.91
C LEU A 85 3.11 -17.13 0.51
N THR A 86 2.52 -16.32 -0.37
CA THR A 86 1.16 -16.54 -0.85
C THR A 86 1.07 -17.85 -1.64
N ALA A 87 2.03 -18.09 -2.55
CA ALA A 87 2.11 -19.30 -3.34
C ALA A 87 2.37 -20.54 -2.46
N CYS A 88 3.27 -20.43 -1.47
CA CYS A 88 3.51 -21.48 -0.48
C CYS A 88 2.23 -21.85 0.28
N ARG A 89 1.50 -20.85 0.79
CA ARG A 89 0.23 -21.07 1.49
C ARG A 89 -0.82 -21.74 0.60
N GLN A 90 -0.91 -21.35 -0.67
CA GLN A 90 -1.85 -21.96 -1.62
C GLN A 90 -1.52 -23.43 -1.88
N ALA A 91 -0.24 -23.77 -2.03
CA ALA A 91 0.20 -25.15 -2.21
C ALA A 91 -0.10 -25.99 -0.97
N LEU A 92 0.18 -25.48 0.24
CA LEU A 92 -0.18 -26.15 1.49
C LEU A 92 -1.69 -26.37 1.64
N ALA A 93 -2.50 -25.41 1.21
CA ALA A 93 -3.96 -25.54 1.25
C ALA A 93 -4.47 -26.65 0.31
N ARG A 94 -3.84 -26.84 -0.85
CA ARG A 94 -4.17 -27.96 -1.76
C ARG A 94 -3.69 -29.30 -1.23
N ALA A 95 -2.47 -29.36 -0.69
CA ALA A 95 -1.94 -30.54 0.00
C ALA A 95 -2.88 -31.00 1.12
N ALA A 96 -3.41 -30.07 1.93
CA ALA A 96 -4.29 -30.39 3.05
C ALA A 96 -5.62 -31.08 2.65
N VAL A 97 -6.05 -30.93 1.39
CA VAL A 97 -7.29 -31.52 0.88
C VAL A 97 -7.04 -32.56 -0.23
N ALA A 98 -5.78 -32.88 -0.52
CA ALA A 98 -5.41 -33.87 -1.51
C ALA A 98 -5.74 -35.28 -0.99
N GLY A 99 -6.59 -36.01 -1.71
CA GLY A 99 -6.95 -37.39 -1.39
C GLY A 99 -5.91 -38.41 -1.84
N GLU A 100 -5.11 -38.09 -2.86
CA GLU A 100 -4.12 -38.99 -3.45
C GLU A 100 -2.70 -38.64 -2.98
N PRO A 101 -1.88 -39.64 -2.60
CA PRO A 101 -0.51 -39.43 -2.13
C PRO A 101 0.40 -38.72 -3.15
N GLU A 102 0.21 -38.96 -4.45
CA GLU A 102 1.03 -38.30 -5.48
C GLU A 102 0.76 -36.79 -5.55
N LEU A 103 -0.51 -36.38 -5.42
CA LEU A 103 -0.91 -34.97 -5.44
C LEU A 103 -0.47 -34.24 -4.17
N LEU A 104 -0.60 -34.91 -3.02
CA LEU A 104 -0.08 -34.42 -1.74
C LEU A 104 1.43 -34.17 -1.82
N GLY A 105 2.18 -35.14 -2.35
CA GLY A 105 3.63 -35.04 -2.50
C GLY A 105 4.05 -33.86 -3.39
N GLU A 106 3.37 -33.68 -4.52
CA GLU A 106 3.65 -32.58 -5.44
C GLU A 106 3.33 -31.20 -4.83
N ASP A 107 2.20 -31.05 -4.13
CA ASP A 107 1.86 -29.78 -3.49
C ASP A 107 2.80 -29.43 -2.32
N LEU A 108 3.30 -30.43 -1.58
CA LEU A 108 4.33 -30.22 -0.55
C LEU A 108 5.68 -29.83 -1.17
N ARG A 109 6.05 -30.42 -2.31
CA ARG A 109 7.26 -30.04 -3.07
C ARG A 109 7.18 -28.58 -3.52
N LEU A 110 6.03 -28.16 -4.05
CA LEU A 110 5.77 -26.78 -4.46
C LEU A 110 5.83 -25.80 -3.28
N ALA A 111 5.21 -26.14 -2.14
CA ALA A 111 5.29 -25.32 -0.93
C ALA A 111 6.73 -25.14 -0.44
N SER A 112 7.52 -26.22 -0.42
CA SER A 112 8.93 -26.22 -0.03
C SER A 112 9.78 -25.34 -0.95
N ARG A 113 9.53 -25.37 -2.27
CA ARG A 113 10.23 -24.52 -3.24
C ARG A 113 9.96 -23.04 -3.02
N GLU A 114 8.70 -22.65 -2.86
CA GLU A 114 8.35 -21.24 -2.63
C GLU A 114 8.88 -20.73 -1.27
N LEU A 115 8.98 -21.61 -0.28
CA LEU A 115 9.66 -21.31 0.99
C LEU A 115 11.19 -21.19 0.83
N GLY A 116 11.79 -22.00 -0.04
CA GLY A 116 13.19 -21.93 -0.44
C GLY A 116 13.57 -20.55 -1.01
N ARG A 117 12.71 -20.00 -1.88
CA ARG A 117 12.89 -18.65 -2.46
C ARG A 117 12.93 -17.53 -1.42
N ILE A 118 12.29 -17.71 -0.26
CA ILE A 118 12.33 -16.75 0.85
C ILE A 118 13.60 -16.92 1.68
N THR A 119 14.05 -18.17 1.87
CA THR A 119 15.22 -18.52 2.70
C THR A 119 16.56 -18.47 1.96
N GLY A 120 16.55 -18.12 0.66
CA GLY A 120 17.75 -18.04 -0.18
C GLY A 120 18.22 -19.38 -0.75
N ARG A 121 17.42 -20.45 -0.61
CA ARG A 121 17.60 -21.71 -1.33
C ARG A 121 16.89 -21.59 -2.67
N VAL A 122 17.63 -21.13 -3.67
CA VAL A 122 17.16 -20.92 -5.05
C VAL A 122 17.82 -21.98 -5.93
N ASP A 123 17.00 -22.71 -6.70
CA ASP A 123 17.48 -23.69 -7.69
C ASP A 123 18.17 -22.95 -8.85
N VAL A 124 19.09 -23.62 -9.57
CA VAL A 124 19.93 -22.99 -10.63
C VAL A 124 19.06 -22.37 -11.73
N GLU A 125 17.90 -22.96 -12.00
CA GLU A 125 16.94 -22.51 -13.02
C GLU A 125 16.34 -21.13 -12.69
N ASP A 126 16.01 -20.88 -11.41
CA ASP A 126 15.43 -19.62 -10.94
C ASP A 126 16.45 -18.45 -11.02
N LEU A 127 17.76 -18.75 -11.00
CA LEU A 127 18.83 -17.74 -11.06
C LEU A 127 19.01 -17.20 -12.49
N LEU A 128 18.71 -18.00 -13.51
CA LEU A 128 18.76 -17.59 -14.90
C LEU A 128 17.59 -16.66 -15.26
N ASP A 129 16.38 -16.96 -14.79
CA ASP A 129 15.19 -16.11 -15.06
C ASP A 129 15.30 -14.72 -14.44
N VAL A 130 15.96 -14.58 -13.28
CA VAL A 130 16.23 -13.26 -12.67
C VAL A 130 17.28 -12.48 -13.46
N ILE A 131 18.34 -13.14 -13.93
CA ILE A 131 19.36 -12.49 -14.76
C ILE A 131 18.75 -11.98 -16.07
N PHE A 132 17.85 -12.73 -16.70
CA PHE A 132 17.29 -12.35 -18.00
C PHE A 132 16.03 -11.47 -17.93
N SER A 133 15.34 -11.38 -16.79
CA SER A 133 14.16 -10.52 -16.62
C SER A 133 14.48 -9.05 -16.32
N GLU A 134 15.72 -8.72 -15.93
CA GLU A 134 16.19 -7.34 -15.75
C GLU A 134 16.79 -6.72 -17.03
N PHE A 135 17.01 -7.50 -18.09
CA PHE A 135 17.39 -6.95 -19.39
C PHE A 135 16.15 -6.59 -20.20
N CYS A 136 15.97 -5.30 -20.50
CA CYS A 136 15.06 -4.89 -21.55
C CYS A 136 15.44 -5.63 -22.85
N ILE A 137 14.48 -6.31 -23.48
CA ILE A 137 14.64 -6.76 -24.88
C ILE A 137 14.82 -5.48 -25.71
N GLY A 138 16.07 -5.20 -26.08
CA GLY A 138 16.45 -4.03 -26.84
C GLY A 138 16.86 -2.83 -25.99
N LYS A 139 18.03 -2.90 -25.36
CA LYS A 139 19.03 -1.83 -25.34
C LYS A 139 20.40 -2.38 -24.93
#